data_AF-A0A316VAV2-F1
#
_entry.id   AF-A0A316VAV2-F1
#
_cell.length_a   1.000
_cell.length_b   1.000
_cell.length_c   1.000
_cell.angle_alpha   90.00
_cell.angle_beta   90.00
_cell.angle_gamma   90.00
#
_symmetry.space_group_name_H-M   'P 1'
#
loop_
_entity.id
_entity.type
_entity.pdbx_description
1 polymer ?
#
loop_
_entity_poly.entity_id
_entity_poly.type
_entity_poly.pdbx_seq_one_letter_code
_entity_poly.pdbx_strand_id
1 'polypeptide(L)'
;MSSDSFWVLARYLFKRADTTDTFSQVPSETQNPDYAMTFPSSRGLNIDLNHSPPTSPTDVQVQPNTQKQPKRKGRKPKYTPEERIRVNKERLQKKNKMYTRASVNHAKKTMKGEQLRDYLQRAQSFRIQKRIRDTKSREKLAQRYLKGTQTSQDDKGRLLAIERAKEYRKRKSNDMESLSAHHTDK
;
A
#
# COMPACT_ATOMS: atom_id res chain seq x y z
N MET A 1 4.30 36.98 3.03
CA MET A 1 3.99 35.54 3.14
C MET A 1 3.83 35.20 4.61
N SER A 2 2.64 34.79 5.03
CA SER A 2 2.23 34.73 6.44
C SER A 2 2.87 33.52 7.16
N SER A 3 3.62 33.81 8.23
CA SER A 3 4.42 32.86 9.03
C SER A 3 3.61 31.76 9.71
N ASP A 4 2.30 31.92 9.85
CA ASP A 4 1.41 30.95 10.50
C ASP A 4 1.30 29.62 9.74
N SER A 5 1.48 29.65 8.42
CA SER A 5 1.41 28.47 7.55
C SER A 5 2.52 27.46 7.85
N PHE A 6 3.68 27.95 8.26
CA PHE A 6 4.86 27.14 8.57
C PHE A 6 4.68 26.38 9.90
N TRP A 7 4.12 27.05 10.91
CA TRP A 7 3.91 26.46 12.23
C TRP A 7 2.85 25.35 12.23
N VAL A 8 1.81 25.45 11.40
CA VAL A 8 0.80 24.39 11.27
C VAL A 8 1.38 23.14 10.60
N LEU A 9 2.23 23.31 9.59
CA LEU A 9 2.88 22.20 8.90
C LEU A 9 3.94 21.52 9.80
N ALA A 10 4.73 22.32 10.54
CA ALA A 10 5.72 21.83 11.49
C ALA A 10 5.07 21.04 12.64
N ARG A 11 3.95 21.52 13.18
CA ARG A 11 3.22 20.83 14.27
C ARG A 11 2.55 19.54 13.80
N TYR A 12 2.19 19.43 12.52
CA TYR A 12 1.68 18.18 11.93
C TYR A 12 2.76 17.13 11.73
N LEU A 13 4.00 17.55 11.44
CA LEU A 13 5.14 16.65 11.26
C LEU A 13 5.72 16.19 12.61
N PHE A 14 5.87 17.10 13.59
CA PHE A 14 6.42 16.75 14.91
C PHE A 14 5.51 15.79 15.70
N LYS A 15 4.17 15.93 15.61
CA LYS A 15 3.23 15.01 16.26
C LYS A 15 3.25 13.56 15.74
N ARG A 16 4.02 13.27 14.69
CA ARG A 16 4.27 11.90 14.19
C ARG A 16 5.66 11.37 14.53
N ALA A 17 6.61 12.24 14.86
CA ALA A 17 7.95 11.80 15.27
C ALA A 17 7.92 11.20 16.67
N ASP A 18 7.12 11.75 17.59
CA ASP A 18 7.03 11.27 18.99
C ASP A 18 6.18 9.99 19.17
N THR A 19 5.66 9.42 18.07
CA THR A 19 4.99 8.11 18.10
C THR A 19 5.84 7.00 17.50
N THR A 20 7.17 7.16 17.48
CA THR A 20 8.04 5.99 17.49
C THR A 20 7.79 5.27 18.81
N ASP A 21 6.78 4.39 18.78
CA ASP A 21 6.65 3.29 19.72
C ASP A 21 8.04 2.71 19.94
N THR A 22 8.54 2.91 21.16
CA THR A 22 9.63 2.21 21.78
C THR A 22 9.32 0.72 21.66
N PHE A 23 9.72 0.15 20.53
CA PHE A 23 9.79 -1.30 20.39
C PHE A 23 10.90 -1.74 21.34
N SER A 24 10.48 -2.39 22.42
CA SER A 24 11.35 -3.01 23.41
C SER A 24 12.51 -3.71 22.72
N GLN A 25 13.72 -3.25 23.03
CA GLN A 25 14.95 -3.98 22.79
C GLN A 25 14.81 -5.35 23.44
N VAL A 26 14.75 -6.39 22.61
CA VAL A 26 15.07 -7.74 23.04
C VAL A 26 16.60 -7.80 23.12
N PRO A 27 17.21 -8.22 24.24
CA PRO A 27 18.66 -8.28 24.35
C PRO A 27 19.20 -9.35 23.40
N SER A 28 20.09 -8.92 22.51
CA SER A 28 20.89 -9.78 21.65
C SER A 28 22.13 -10.23 22.41
N GLU A 29 22.08 -11.41 23.01
CA GLU A 29 23.27 -12.15 23.41
C GLU A 29 23.68 -13.11 22.29
N THR A 30 24.76 -12.71 21.61
CA THR A 30 25.96 -13.49 21.29
C THR A 30 25.80 -14.98 20.98
N GLN A 31 26.08 -15.38 19.73
CA GLN A 31 27.23 -16.22 19.34
C GLN A 31 27.03 -16.75 17.90
N ASN A 32 27.88 -16.29 16.98
CA ASN A 32 28.30 -17.10 15.82
C ASN A 32 29.27 -18.17 16.34
N PRO A 33 29.28 -19.39 15.78
CA PRO A 33 30.19 -19.62 14.65
C PRO A 33 29.66 -20.54 13.53
N ASP A 34 30.24 -20.34 12.34
CA ASP A 34 30.59 -21.35 11.35
C ASP A 34 29.53 -22.36 10.88
N TYR A 35 28.82 -22.00 9.80
CA TYR A 35 28.44 -22.98 8.76
C TYR A 35 28.64 -22.37 7.37
N ALA A 36 29.85 -22.54 6.84
CA ALA A 36 30.13 -22.42 5.42
C ALA A 36 29.40 -23.56 4.70
N MET A 37 28.29 -23.25 4.03
CA MET A 37 27.64 -24.17 3.09
C MET A 37 28.44 -24.20 1.79
N THR A 38 29.29 -25.23 1.68
CA THR A 38 29.91 -25.68 0.44
C THR A 38 28.83 -26.21 -0.50
N PHE A 39 28.72 -25.62 -1.70
CA PHE A 39 27.95 -26.21 -2.79
C PHE A 39 28.85 -27.21 -3.55
N PRO A 40 28.50 -28.50 -3.66
CA PRO A 40 29.23 -29.39 -4.55
C PRO A 40 28.85 -29.10 -6.01
N SER A 41 29.90 -28.78 -6.76
CA SER A 41 29.99 -28.88 -8.21
C SER A 41 29.54 -30.26 -8.71
N SER A 42 28.72 -30.29 -9.77
CA SER A 42 28.94 -31.16 -10.95
C SER A 42 27.70 -31.17 -11.87
N ARG A 43 27.76 -30.38 -12.95
CA ARG A 43 27.22 -30.74 -14.27
C ARG A 43 27.96 -29.91 -15.29
N GLY A 44 28.92 -30.55 -15.94
CA GLY A 44 29.84 -29.94 -16.88
C GLY A 44 29.14 -29.33 -18.09
N LEU A 45 29.50 -28.08 -18.36
CA LEU A 45 29.60 -27.54 -19.70
C LEU A 45 31.05 -27.07 -19.83
N ASN A 46 31.87 -27.89 -20.47
CA ASN A 46 33.19 -27.51 -20.93
C ASN A 46 33.00 -26.38 -21.95
N ILE A 47 33.13 -25.13 -21.52
CA ILE A 47 33.37 -24.03 -22.43
C ILE A 47 34.88 -23.97 -22.59
N ASP A 48 35.35 -24.58 -23.67
CA ASP A 48 36.73 -24.43 -24.14
C ASP A 48 36.95 -22.94 -24.47
N LEU A 49 37.89 -22.32 -23.75
CA LEU A 49 38.12 -20.89 -23.71
C LEU A 49 39.23 -20.47 -24.69
N ASN A 50 39.32 -21.11 -25.86
CA ASN A 50 40.42 -20.91 -26.81
C ASN A 50 40.04 -20.99 -28.30
N HIS A 51 38.90 -20.46 -28.73
CA HIS A 51 38.64 -20.27 -30.17
C HIS A 51 38.37 -18.80 -30.50
N SER A 52 39.38 -18.15 -31.07
CA SER A 52 39.33 -16.84 -31.71
C SER A 52 38.26 -16.82 -32.82
N PRO A 53 37.49 -15.75 -33.00
CA PRO A 53 36.57 -15.66 -34.13
C PRO A 53 37.35 -15.39 -35.44
N PRO A 54 37.08 -16.10 -36.55
CA PRO A 54 37.54 -15.65 -37.85
C PRO A 54 36.76 -14.40 -38.25
N THR A 55 37.49 -13.31 -38.47
CA THR A 55 37.03 -12.05 -39.03
C THR A 55 36.75 -12.21 -40.53
N SER A 56 35.50 -12.01 -40.94
CA SER A 56 35.12 -11.66 -42.32
C SER A 56 33.76 -10.96 -42.31
N PRO A 57 33.62 -9.76 -42.89
CA PRO A 57 32.34 -9.05 -42.91
C PRO A 57 31.50 -9.64 -44.04
N THR A 58 30.47 -10.42 -43.70
CA THR A 58 29.36 -10.62 -44.63
C THR A 58 28.40 -9.47 -44.40
N ASP A 59 28.26 -8.64 -45.43
CA ASP A 59 27.36 -7.49 -45.50
C ASP A 59 25.91 -8.00 -45.51
N VAL A 60 25.39 -8.37 -44.34
CA VAL A 60 23.99 -8.72 -44.18
C VAL A 60 23.21 -7.43 -44.13
N GLN A 61 22.69 -7.02 -45.29
CA GLN A 61 21.59 -6.06 -45.37
C GLN A 61 20.40 -6.63 -44.58
N VAL A 62 20.28 -6.21 -43.32
CA VAL A 62 19.08 -6.43 -42.52
C VAL A 62 18.01 -5.50 -43.10
N GLN A 63 17.18 -6.02 -44.00
CA GLN A 63 15.92 -5.38 -44.33
C GLN A 63 15.08 -5.26 -43.04
N PRO A 64 14.54 -4.07 -42.70
CA PRO A 64 13.57 -3.96 -41.61
C PRO A 64 12.24 -4.55 -42.10
N ASN A 65 12.09 -5.87 -41.94
CA ASN A 65 10.84 -6.55 -42.18
C ASN A 65 9.82 -6.12 -41.10
N THR A 66 9.12 -5.01 -41.36
CA THR A 66 8.02 -4.53 -40.53
C THR A 66 6.78 -5.38 -40.78
N GLN A 67 6.85 -6.67 -40.43
CA GLN A 67 5.66 -7.50 -40.25
C GLN A 67 4.90 -6.98 -39.03
N LYS A 68 4.02 -6.00 -39.27
CA LYS A 68 2.97 -5.60 -38.33
C LYS A 68 2.12 -6.84 -38.10
N GLN A 69 2.28 -7.48 -36.94
CA GLN A 69 1.41 -8.56 -36.53
C GLN A 69 -0.05 -8.13 -36.67
N PRO A 70 -0.94 -8.99 -37.21
CA PRO A 70 -2.35 -8.66 -37.31
C PRO A 70 -2.88 -8.37 -35.91
N LYS A 71 -3.40 -7.15 -35.69
CA LYS A 71 -4.06 -6.77 -34.44
C LYS A 71 -5.14 -7.81 -34.17
N ARG A 72 -4.94 -8.67 -33.18
CA ARG A 72 -5.94 -9.63 -32.71
C ARG A 72 -7.26 -8.88 -32.58
N LYS A 73 -8.28 -9.25 -33.37
CA LYS A 73 -9.63 -8.67 -33.28
C LYS A 73 -10.06 -8.78 -31.81
N GLY A 74 -10.03 -7.63 -31.12
CA GLY A 74 -10.14 -7.58 -29.67
C GLY A 74 -11.49 -8.14 -29.25
N ARG A 75 -11.49 -9.07 -28.28
CA ARG A 75 -12.73 -9.46 -27.59
C ARG A 75 -13.41 -8.18 -27.11
N LYS A 76 -14.70 -8.04 -27.41
CA LYS A 76 -15.49 -6.89 -26.95
C LYS A 76 -15.30 -6.75 -25.43
N PRO A 77 -15.04 -5.53 -24.91
CA PRO A 77 -14.85 -5.34 -23.49
C PRO A 77 -16.10 -5.82 -22.74
N LYS A 78 -15.91 -6.67 -21.73
CA LYS A 78 -17.00 -7.30 -20.95
C LYS A 78 -17.90 -6.30 -20.21
N TYR A 79 -17.41 -5.08 -19.99
CA TYR A 79 -18.10 -4.01 -19.27
C TYR A 79 -17.86 -2.69 -19.98
N THR A 80 -18.86 -1.80 -19.96
CA THR A 80 -18.67 -0.40 -20.35
C THR A 80 -17.68 0.30 -19.39
N PRO A 81 -17.11 1.47 -19.75
CA PRO A 81 -16.26 2.23 -18.84
C PRO A 81 -16.92 2.53 -17.48
N GLU A 82 -18.20 2.91 -17.47
CA GLU A 82 -18.96 3.21 -16.25
C GLU A 82 -19.17 1.97 -15.39
N GLU A 83 -19.59 0.86 -16.01
CA GLU A 83 -19.75 -0.42 -15.32
C GLU A 83 -18.44 -0.92 -14.74
N ARG A 84 -17.32 -0.74 -15.46
CA ARG A 84 -15.99 -1.12 -14.97
C ARG A 84 -15.63 -0.36 -13.71
N ILE A 85 -15.94 0.95 -13.64
CA ILE A 85 -15.72 1.76 -12.42
C ILE A 85 -16.57 1.20 -11.27
N ARG A 86 -17.85 0.91 -11.52
CA ARG A 86 -18.76 0.36 -10.51
C ARG A 86 -18.29 -0.99 -9.98
N VAL A 87 -18.00 -1.95 -10.87
CA VAL A 87 -17.53 -3.30 -10.52
C VAL A 87 -16.19 -3.23 -9.77
N ASN A 88 -15.28 -2.35 -10.17
CA ASN A 88 -14.01 -2.17 -9.45
C ASN A 88 -14.24 -1.61 -8.04
N LYS A 89 -15.17 -0.65 -7.89
CA LYS A 89 -15.56 -0.09 -6.59
C LYS A 89 -16.17 -1.17 -5.68
N GLU A 90 -17.11 -1.95 -6.19
CA GLU A 90 -17.74 -3.06 -5.45
C GLU A 90 -16.71 -4.12 -5.04
N ARG A 91 -15.83 -4.53 -5.97
CA ARG A 91 -14.76 -5.50 -5.70
C ARG A 91 -13.81 -4.99 -4.63
N LEU A 92 -13.46 -3.71 -4.66
CA LEU A 92 -12.63 -3.09 -3.63
C LEU A 92 -13.33 -3.05 -2.27
N GLN A 93 -14.61 -2.69 -2.23
CA GLN A 93 -15.41 -2.70 -1.00
C GLN A 93 -15.48 -4.10 -0.39
N LYS A 94 -15.73 -5.13 -1.21
CA LYS A 94 -15.73 -6.53 -0.77
C LYS A 94 -14.38 -6.94 -0.17
N LYS A 95 -13.28 -6.62 -0.85
CA LYS A 95 -11.92 -6.89 -0.34
C LYS A 95 -11.63 -6.15 0.97
N ASN A 96 -12.07 -4.91 1.11
CA ASN A 96 -11.91 -4.13 2.35
C ASN A 96 -12.64 -4.77 3.55
N LYS A 97 -13.77 -5.45 3.32
CA LYS A 97 -14.52 -6.15 4.38
C LYS A 97 -13.90 -7.50 4.77
N MET A 98 -13.19 -8.15 3.85
CA MET A 98 -12.62 -9.49 4.07
C MET A 98 -11.57 -9.55 5.18
N TYR A 99 -10.70 -8.55 5.33
CA TYR A 99 -9.56 -8.60 6.27
C TYR A 99 -9.67 -7.56 7.40
N THR A 100 -10.90 -7.32 7.84
CA THR A 100 -11.20 -6.46 8.99
C THR A 100 -10.68 -7.08 10.30
N ARG A 101 -10.61 -6.29 11.37
CA ARG A 101 -10.25 -6.82 12.69
C ARG A 101 -11.26 -7.89 13.14
N ALA A 102 -12.55 -7.66 12.90
CA ALA A 102 -13.61 -8.61 13.18
C ALA A 102 -13.43 -9.93 12.42
N SER A 103 -13.14 -9.87 11.11
CA SER A 103 -12.96 -11.10 10.32
C SER A 103 -11.68 -11.86 10.70
N VAL A 104 -10.61 -11.18 11.10
CA VAL A 104 -9.41 -11.83 11.66
C VAL A 104 -9.72 -12.52 12.99
N ASN A 105 -10.47 -11.86 13.87
CA ASN A 105 -10.87 -12.48 15.14
C ASN A 105 -11.79 -13.68 14.91
N HIS A 106 -12.71 -13.60 13.96
CA HIS A 106 -13.54 -14.72 13.57
C HIS A 106 -12.69 -15.88 13.02
N ALA A 107 -11.77 -15.62 12.09
CA ALA A 107 -10.88 -16.64 11.53
C ALA A 107 -10.02 -17.32 12.60
N LYS A 108 -9.50 -16.58 13.58
CA LYS A 108 -8.77 -17.17 14.72
C LYS A 108 -9.62 -18.11 15.58
N LYS A 109 -10.93 -17.89 15.64
CA LYS A 109 -11.86 -18.75 16.38
C LYS A 109 -12.27 -19.98 15.56
N THR A 110 -12.42 -19.84 14.24
CA THR A 110 -13.00 -20.87 13.38
C THR A 110 -11.98 -21.71 12.62
N MET A 111 -10.82 -21.16 12.27
CA MET A 111 -9.76 -21.82 11.50
C MET A 111 -8.62 -22.25 12.42
N LYS A 112 -7.89 -23.31 12.03
CA LYS A 112 -6.71 -23.81 12.77
C LYS A 112 -5.58 -24.18 11.79
N GLY A 113 -4.36 -24.30 12.33
CA GLY A 113 -3.19 -24.78 11.58
C GLY A 113 -2.83 -23.91 10.35
N GLU A 114 -2.53 -24.58 9.24
CA GLU A 114 -2.06 -23.95 8.00
C GLU A 114 -3.09 -22.98 7.39
N GLN A 115 -4.38 -23.34 7.42
CA GLN A 115 -5.45 -22.47 6.92
C GLN A 115 -5.51 -21.13 7.65
N LEU A 116 -5.31 -21.14 8.97
CA LEU A 116 -5.23 -19.92 9.77
C LEU A 116 -3.98 -19.11 9.41
N ARG A 117 -2.83 -19.78 9.27
CA ARG A 117 -1.56 -19.13 8.89
C ARG A 117 -1.68 -18.40 7.55
N ASP A 118 -2.22 -19.06 6.53
CA ASP A 118 -2.44 -18.49 5.20
C ASP A 118 -3.42 -17.31 5.22
N TYR A 119 -4.47 -17.42 6.04
CA TYR A 119 -5.43 -16.34 6.19
C TYR A 119 -4.78 -15.11 6.84
N LEU A 120 -4.00 -15.30 7.90
CA LEU A 120 -3.30 -14.22 8.61
C LEU A 120 -2.24 -13.56 7.72
N GLN A 121 -1.47 -14.34 6.95
CA GLN A 121 -0.50 -13.81 5.99
C GLN A 121 -1.19 -12.96 4.93
N ARG A 122 -2.28 -13.46 4.32
CA ARG A 122 -3.08 -12.69 3.35
C ARG A 122 -3.65 -11.41 3.95
N ALA A 123 -4.13 -11.46 5.19
CA ALA A 123 -4.63 -10.29 5.90
C ALA A 123 -3.53 -9.23 6.13
N GLN A 124 -2.33 -9.66 6.50
CA GLN A 124 -1.17 -8.79 6.68
C GLN A 124 -0.75 -8.13 5.36
N SER A 125 -0.56 -8.91 4.30
CA SER A 125 -0.20 -8.39 2.97
C SER A 125 -1.25 -7.40 2.46
N PHE A 126 -2.53 -7.69 2.68
CA PHE A 126 -3.61 -6.77 2.31
C PHE A 126 -3.51 -5.43 3.05
N ARG A 127 -3.24 -5.45 4.36
CA ARG A 127 -3.09 -4.21 5.16
C ARG A 127 -1.90 -3.38 4.68
N ILE A 128 -0.77 -4.02 4.38
CA ILE A 128 0.42 -3.36 3.82
C ILE A 128 0.08 -2.69 2.49
N GLN A 129 -0.49 -3.44 1.55
CA GLN A 129 -0.87 -2.91 0.23
C GLN A 129 -1.91 -1.80 0.32
N LYS A 130 -2.87 -1.91 1.25
CA LYS A 130 -3.86 -0.85 1.51
C LYS A 130 -3.16 0.42 1.99
N ARG A 131 -2.25 0.31 2.96
CA ARG A 131 -1.47 1.45 3.47
C ARG A 131 -0.69 2.13 2.34
N ILE A 132 0.01 1.36 1.50
CA ILE A 132 0.75 1.89 0.34
C ILE A 132 -0.17 2.65 -0.61
N ARG A 133 -1.34 2.08 -0.94
CA ARG A 133 -2.32 2.73 -1.83
C ARG A 133 -2.85 4.04 -1.23
N ASP A 134 -3.21 4.01 0.05
CA ASP A 134 -3.75 5.18 0.75
C ASP A 134 -2.69 6.29 0.85
N THR A 135 -1.43 5.95 1.12
CA THR A 135 -0.30 6.90 1.13
C THR A 135 -0.10 7.52 -0.25
N LYS A 136 0.03 6.71 -1.32
CA LYS A 136 0.17 7.22 -2.69
C LYS A 136 -1.00 8.11 -3.11
N SER A 137 -2.22 7.77 -2.70
CA SER A 137 -3.40 8.58 -2.98
C SER A 137 -3.33 9.94 -2.28
N ARG A 138 -2.85 9.97 -1.02
CA ARG A 138 -2.68 11.21 -0.25
C ARG A 138 -1.57 12.08 -0.82
N GLU A 139 -0.45 11.49 -1.25
CA GLU A 139 0.66 12.20 -1.90
C GLU A 139 0.20 12.85 -3.21
N LYS A 140 -0.52 12.12 -4.06
CA LYS A 140 -1.09 12.68 -5.30
C LYS A 140 -2.03 13.83 -5.01
N LEU A 141 -2.87 13.70 -3.98
CA LEU A 141 -3.77 14.77 -3.57
C LEU A 141 -2.98 16.00 -3.08
N ALA A 142 -1.98 15.81 -2.22
CA ALA A 142 -1.12 16.89 -1.73
C ALA A 142 -0.38 17.61 -2.87
N GLN A 143 0.13 16.86 -3.85
CA GLN A 143 0.75 17.44 -5.05
C GLN A 143 -0.22 18.28 -5.87
N ARG A 144 -1.50 17.89 -5.96
CA ARG A 144 -2.52 18.69 -6.66
C ARG A 144 -2.77 20.03 -5.96
N TYR A 145 -2.86 20.00 -4.63
CA TYR A 145 -2.97 21.21 -3.81
C TYR A 145 -1.75 22.13 -3.99
N LEU A 146 -0.54 21.57 -3.93
CA LEU A 146 0.70 22.35 -4.12
C LEU A 146 0.77 22.99 -5.51
N LYS A 147 0.29 22.28 -6.54
CA LYS A 147 0.24 22.78 -7.93
C LYS A 147 -0.92 23.73 -8.22
N GLY A 148 -1.83 23.97 -7.26
CA GLY A 148 -3.03 24.77 -7.48
C GLY A 148 -4.05 24.12 -8.44
N THR A 149 -3.95 22.82 -8.69
CA THR A 149 -4.84 22.06 -9.60
C THR A 149 -6.00 21.38 -8.87
N GLN A 150 -6.39 21.95 -7.72
CA GLN A 150 -7.54 21.49 -6.95
C GLN A 150 -8.84 21.82 -7.68
N THR A 151 -9.82 20.93 -7.57
CA THR A 151 -11.17 21.16 -8.14
C THR A 151 -12.13 21.63 -7.06
N SER A 152 -13.20 22.33 -7.46
CA SER A 152 -14.29 22.70 -6.53
C SER A 152 -14.84 21.50 -5.73
N GLN A 153 -14.79 20.29 -6.31
CA GLN A 153 -15.16 19.06 -5.62
C GLN A 153 -14.21 18.67 -4.48
N ASP A 154 -12.91 18.93 -4.62
CA ASP A 154 -11.93 18.66 -3.58
C ASP A 154 -12.17 19.58 -2.36
N ASP A 155 -12.49 20.86 -2.61
CA ASP A 155 -12.79 21.83 -1.55
C ASP A 155 -14.10 21.53 -0.84
N LYS A 156 -15.16 21.16 -1.58
CA LYS A 156 -16.43 20.70 -0.99
C LYS A 156 -16.21 19.46 -0.12
N GLY A 157 -15.43 18.49 -0.60
CA GLY A 157 -15.06 17.31 0.19
C GLY A 157 -14.29 17.65 1.46
N ARG A 158 -13.39 18.65 1.40
CA ARG A 158 -12.64 19.14 2.56
C ARG A 158 -13.55 19.80 3.59
N LEU A 159 -14.46 20.68 3.17
CA LEU A 159 -15.39 21.36 4.06
C LEU A 159 -16.30 20.37 4.80
N LEU A 160 -16.88 19.41 4.08
CA LEU A 160 -17.70 18.35 4.67
C LEU A 160 -16.90 17.50 5.68
N ALA A 161 -15.63 17.22 5.41
CA ALA A 161 -14.78 16.50 6.35
C ALA A 161 -14.49 17.31 7.62
N ILE A 162 -14.32 18.64 7.49
CA ILE A 162 -14.14 19.56 8.62
C ILE A 162 -15.41 19.62 9.46
N GLU A 163 -16.58 19.77 8.85
CA GLU A 163 -17.87 19.78 9.54
C GLU A 163 -18.10 18.48 10.30
N ARG A 164 -17.90 17.33 9.65
CA ARG A 164 -18.01 16.02 10.31
C ARG A 164 -17.05 15.89 11.50
N ALA A 165 -15.83 16.41 11.38
CA ALA A 165 -14.87 16.40 12.48
C ALA A 165 -15.31 17.31 13.64
N LYS A 166 -15.93 18.46 13.35
CA LYS A 166 -16.51 19.35 14.38
C LYS A 166 -17.68 18.66 15.09
N GLU A 167 -18.60 18.05 14.35
CA GLU A 167 -19.72 17.30 14.91
C GLU A 167 -19.27 16.15 15.79
N TYR A 168 -18.27 15.37 15.35
CA TYR A 168 -17.72 14.28 16.14
C TYR A 168 -17.13 14.77 17.48
N ARG A 169 -16.40 15.89 17.46
CA ARG A 169 -15.86 16.49 18.69
C ARG A 169 -16.99 16.95 19.62
N LYS A 170 -18.04 17.56 19.08
CA LYS A 170 -19.21 18.01 19.84
C LYS A 170 -19.95 16.84 20.50
N ARG A 171 -20.15 15.73 19.78
CA ARG A 171 -20.77 14.53 20.39
C ARG A 171 -19.90 13.96 21.50
N LYS A 172 -18.60 13.84 21.25
CA LYS A 172 -17.66 13.33 22.25
C LYS A 172 -17.59 14.20 23.51
N SER A 173 -17.65 15.53 23.38
CA SER A 173 -17.71 16.42 24.55
C SER A 173 -18.98 16.21 25.35
N ASN A 174 -20.13 16.09 24.68
CA ASN A 174 -21.41 15.85 25.34
C ASN A 174 -21.44 14.48 26.05
N ASP A 175 -20.87 13.44 25.44
CA ASP A 175 -20.77 12.11 26.06
C ASP A 175 -19.91 12.17 27.35
N MET A 176 -18.81 12.94 27.35
CA MET A 176 -17.97 13.12 28.55
C MET A 176 -18.66 13.95 29.64
N GLU A 177 -19.43 14.96 29.26
CA GLU A 177 -20.19 15.81 30.18
C GLU A 177 -21.32 15.00 30.87
N SER A 178 -21.98 14.10 30.13
CA SER A 178 -22.98 13.18 30.69
C SER A 178 -22.38 12.15 31.66
N LEU A 179 -21.13 11.71 31.43
CA LEU A 179 -20.42 10.81 32.34
C LEU A 179 -19.94 11.51 33.61
N SER A 180 -19.62 12.81 33.52
CA SER A 180 -19.22 13.64 34.66
C SER A 180 -20.40 13.96 35.59
N ALA A 181 -21.59 14.23 35.03
CA ALA A 181 -22.78 14.58 35.81
C ALA A 181 -23.29 13.42 36.70
N HIS A 182 -23.04 12.17 36.33
CA HIS A 182 -23.42 10.99 37.12
C HIS A 182 -22.43 10.61 38.23
N HIS A 183 -21.35 11.37 38.44
CA HIS A 183 -20.36 11.10 39.50
C HIS A 183 -20.38 12.09 40.67
N THR A 184 -21.16 13.17 40.60
CA THR A 184 -21.19 14.22 41.64
C THR A 184 -22.35 14.09 42.64
N ASP A 185 -23.24 13.10 42.48
CA ASP A 185 -24.40 12.89 43.38
C ASP A 185 -24.18 11.75 44.41
N LYS A 186 -23.02 11.67 45.04
CA LYS A 186 -22.77 10.75 46.17
C LYS A 186 -22.14 11.45 47.36
#